data_AF-A0A1E5A543-F1
#
_entry.id   AF-A0A1E5A543-F1
#
_cell.length_a   1.000
_cell.length_b   1.000
_cell.length_c   1.000
_cell.angle_alpha   90.00
_cell.angle_beta   90.00
_cell.angle_gamma   90.00
#
_symmetry.space_group_name_H-M   'P 1'
#
loop_
_entity.id
_entity.type
_entity.pdbx_description
1 polymer ?
#
loop_
_entity_poly.entity_id
_entity_poly.type
_entity_poly.pdbx_seq_one_letter_code
_entity_poly.pdbx_strand_id
1 'polypeptide(L)'
;MNRGRGRQTIFHDPEYCSAFLQTLKEVHKRFDAQIRAYCLMGNHYHFLVGTPRANLDRIMRHIIGIYTQRYNRLKGTDGPLFRGRYKSILVDEDAYLLQVGRYIHRNPAEV
;
A
#
# COMPACT_ATOMS: atom_id res chain seq x y z
N MET A 1 -1.09 -6.31 -0.53
CA MET A 1 -2.38 -5.64 -0.28
C MET A 1 -2.70 -5.63 1.22
N ASN A 2 -3.33 -4.56 1.72
CA ASN A 2 -4.01 -4.54 3.02
C ASN A 2 -5.29 -3.70 2.94
N ARG A 3 -6.21 -3.87 3.89
CA ARG A 3 -7.58 -3.35 3.84
C ARG A 3 -8.00 -2.80 5.21
N GLY A 4 -8.78 -1.73 5.19
CA GLY A 4 -9.33 -1.10 6.39
C GLY A 4 -10.11 -2.09 7.24
N ARG A 5 -10.00 -1.94 8.57
CA ARG A 5 -10.81 -2.71 9.53
C ARG A 5 -12.30 -2.46 9.27
N GLY A 6 -13.13 -3.50 9.35
CA GLY A 6 -14.57 -3.36 9.13
C GLY A 6 -14.96 -2.84 7.74
N ARG A 7 -14.09 -2.98 6.73
CA ARG A 7 -14.25 -2.40 5.38
C ARG A 7 -14.27 -0.87 5.35
N GLN A 8 -13.85 -0.23 6.45
CA GLN A 8 -13.74 1.22 6.56
C GLN A 8 -12.91 1.78 5.40
N THR A 9 -13.42 2.85 4.79
CA THR A 9 -12.68 3.64 3.82
C THR A 9 -11.41 4.18 4.51
N ILE A 10 -10.28 4.12 3.83
CA ILE A 10 -8.98 4.60 4.29
C ILE A 10 -8.46 5.74 3.41
N PHE A 11 -8.94 5.83 2.17
CA PHE A 11 -8.67 6.93 1.24
C PHE A 11 -9.99 7.66 0.93
N HIS A 12 -10.34 8.63 1.77
CA HIS A 12 -11.57 9.43 1.62
C HIS A 12 -11.35 10.70 0.82
N ASP A 13 -10.18 11.31 1.02
CA ASP A 13 -9.79 12.59 0.42
C ASP A 13 -8.36 12.51 -0.14
N PRO A 14 -8.00 13.43 -1.07
CA PRO A 14 -6.66 13.47 -1.67
C PRO A 14 -5.51 13.55 -0.66
N GLU A 15 -5.73 14.13 0.52
CA GLU A 15 -4.71 14.21 1.59
C GLU A 15 -4.32 12.84 2.12
N TYR A 16 -5.28 11.92 2.26
CA TYR A 16 -5.01 10.54 2.70
C TYR A 16 -4.24 9.76 1.63
N CYS A 17 -4.55 10.00 0.36
CA CYS A 17 -3.78 9.45 -0.76
C CYS A 17 -2.35 10.00 -0.76
N SER A 18 -2.19 11.32 -0.62
CA SER A 18 -0.89 11.99 -0.57
C SER A 18 -0.03 11.50 0.59
N ALA A 19 -0.62 11.36 1.78
CA ALA A 19 0.06 10.81 2.96
C ALA A 19 0.54 9.36 2.72
N PHE A 20 -0.24 8.55 2.01
CA PHE A 20 0.15 7.20 1.64
C PHE A 20 1.31 7.20 0.63
N LEU A 21 1.20 7.98 -0.45
CA LEU A 21 2.24 8.09 -1.47
C LEU A 21 3.56 8.64 -0.90
N GLN A 22 3.49 9.58 0.05
CA GLN A 22 4.65 10.05 0.79
C GLN A 22 5.30 8.92 1.61
N THR A 23 4.49 8.02 2.18
CA THR A 23 5.00 6.83 2.87
C THR A 23 5.69 5.87 1.89
N LEU A 24 5.17 5.71 0.67
CA LEU A 24 5.83 4.92 -0.39
C LEU A 24 7.18 5.53 -0.80
N LYS A 25 7.25 6.86 -0.92
CA LYS A 25 8.50 7.58 -1.22
C LYS A 25 9.55 7.39 -0.13
N GLU A 26 9.14 7.36 1.13
CA GLU A 26 10.04 7.12 2.26
C GLU A 26 10.60 5.71 2.27
N VAL A 27 9.77 4.69 2.04
CA VAL A 27 10.28 3.31 2.00
C VAL A 27 11.16 3.06 0.78
N HIS A 28 10.91 3.73 -0.34
CA HIS A 28 11.83 3.73 -1.47
C HIS A 28 13.22 4.21 -1.04
N LYS A 29 13.30 5.39 -0.44
CA LYS A 29 14.57 5.97 0.02
C LYS A 29 15.24 5.16 1.15
N ARG A 30 14.46 4.69 2.12
CA ARG A 30 14.99 4.06 3.35
C ARG A 30 15.31 2.59 3.18
N PHE A 31 14.46 1.87 2.45
CA PHE A 31 14.49 0.42 2.33
C PHE A 31 14.84 -0.07 0.94
N ASP A 32 15.15 0.82 0.00
CA ASP A 32 15.41 0.47 -1.41
C ASP A 32 14.22 -0.29 -2.01
N ALA A 33 13.01 0.11 -1.59
CA ALA A 33 11.78 -0.46 -2.12
C ALA A 33 11.55 0.08 -3.53
N GLN A 34 11.55 -0.79 -4.53
CA GLN A 34 11.30 -0.41 -5.92
C GLN A 34 9.80 -0.47 -6.19
N ILE A 35 9.10 0.65 -6.00
CA ILE A 35 7.65 0.73 -6.26
C ILE A 35 7.43 0.80 -7.77
N ARG A 36 6.93 -0.28 -8.38
CA ARG A 36 6.76 -0.40 -9.84
C ARG A 36 5.36 0.01 -10.30
N ALA A 37 4.33 -0.33 -9.53
CA ALA A 37 2.94 0.04 -9.79
C ALA A 37 2.15 0.10 -8.49
N TYR A 38 1.09 0.90 -8.45
CA TYR A 38 0.17 0.96 -7.32
C TYR A 38 -1.25 1.35 -7.74
N CYS A 39 -2.21 0.98 -6.90
CA CYS A 39 -3.61 1.34 -6.99
C CYS A 39 -4.13 1.59 -5.57
N LEU A 40 -4.73 2.77 -5.37
CA LEU A 40 -5.35 3.18 -4.11
C LEU A 40 -6.87 3.16 -4.33
N MET A 41 -7.57 2.38 -3.51
CA MET A 41 -9.03 2.23 -3.57
C MET A 41 -9.64 2.56 -2.22
N GLY A 42 -10.89 3.03 -2.20
CA GLY A 42 -11.54 3.56 -0.99
C GLY A 42 -11.13 2.87 0.32
N ASN A 43 -11.24 1.54 0.43
CA ASN A 43 -10.89 0.79 1.65
C ASN A 43 -9.62 -0.08 1.59
N HIS A 44 -8.85 -0.10 0.50
CA HIS A 44 -7.63 -0.92 0.38
C HIS A 44 -6.66 -0.42 -0.69
N TYR A 45 -5.47 -1.01 -0.70
CA TYR A 45 -4.46 -0.72 -1.73
C TYR A 45 -3.84 -1.99 -2.29
N HIS A 46 -3.37 -1.87 -3.52
CA HIS A 46 -2.51 -2.83 -4.21
C HIS A 46 -1.24 -2.11 -4.66
N PHE A 47 -0.10 -2.79 -4.58
CA PHE A 47 1.12 -2.32 -5.24
C PHE A 47 2.02 -3.49 -5.59
N LEU A 48 2.81 -3.28 -6.63
CA LEU A 48 3.91 -4.12 -7.06
C LEU A 48 5.20 -3.48 -6.56
N VAL A 49 5.96 -4.24 -5.78
CA VAL A 49 7.22 -3.78 -5.19
C VAL A 49 8.33 -4.78 -5.48
N GLY A 50 9.47 -4.30 -5.98
CA GLY A 50 10.72 -5.03 -5.96
C GLY A 50 11.44 -4.79 -4.62
N THR A 51 11.99 -5.86 -4.04
CA THR A 51 12.74 -5.78 -2.77
C THR A 51 14.14 -6.39 -2.93
N PRO A 52 15.09 -5.67 -3.57
CA PRO A 52 16.44 -6.19 -3.84
C PRO A 52 17.19 -6.65 -2.57
N ARG A 53 16.84 -6.07 -1.43
CA ARG A 53 17.44 -6.36 -0.12
C ARG A 53 16.67 -7.39 0.72
N ALA A 54 15.72 -8.12 0.12
CA ALA A 54 14.88 -9.13 0.79
C ALA A 54 14.22 -8.64 2.10
N ASN A 55 13.82 -7.36 2.16
CA ASN A 55 13.40 -6.65 3.37
C ASN A 55 11.91 -6.22 3.35
N LEU A 56 11.06 -7.04 2.70
CA LEU A 56 9.63 -6.75 2.54
C LEU A 56 8.92 -6.53 3.88
N ASP A 57 9.29 -7.27 4.91
CA ASP A 57 8.72 -7.16 6.25
C ASP A 57 8.92 -5.75 6.85
N ARG A 58 10.13 -5.19 6.71
CA ARG A 58 10.47 -3.84 7.19
C ARG A 58 9.75 -2.76 6.39
N ILE A 59 9.67 -2.94 5.07
CA ILE A 59 8.93 -2.06 4.17
C ILE A 59 7.46 -2.01 4.59
N MET A 60 6.82 -3.17 4.71
CA MET A 60 5.40 -3.25 5.04
C MET A 60 5.11 -2.75 6.45
N ARG A 61 5.99 -3.00 7.42
CA ARG A 61 5.88 -2.47 8.78
C ARG A 61 5.89 -0.94 8.78
N HIS A 62 6.79 -0.33 8.02
CA HIS A 62 6.84 1.14 7.89
C HIS A 62 5.60 1.69 7.18
N ILE A 63 5.20 1.11 6.04
CA ILE A 63 3.99 1.53 5.31
C ILE A 63 2.78 1.51 6.23
N ILE A 64 2.50 0.36 6.85
CA ILE A 64 1.29 0.17 7.67
C ILE A 64 1.34 1.06 8.91
N GLY A 65 2.47 1.09 9.62
CA GLY A 65 2.60 1.86 10.86
C GLY A 65 2.54 3.36 10.65
N ILE A 66 3.40 3.90 9.77
CA ILE A 66 3.47 5.34 9.52
C ILE A 66 2.19 5.85 8.88
N TYR A 67 1.61 5.11 7.94
CA TYR A 67 0.34 5.53 7.36
C TYR A 67 -0.80 5.51 8.38
N THR A 68 -0.88 4.51 9.27
CA THR A 68 -1.89 4.49 10.34
C THR A 68 -1.75 5.73 11.24
N GLN A 69 -0.53 6.10 11.62
CA GLN A 69 -0.28 7.31 12.42
C GLN A 69 -0.70 8.59 11.70
N ARG A 70 -0.37 8.71 10.40
CA ARG A 70 -0.76 9.86 9.57
C ARG A 70 -2.28 9.95 9.40
N TYR A 71 -2.92 8.83 9.09
CA TYR A 71 -4.37 8.72 8.98
C TYR A 71 -5.03 9.18 10.28
N ASN A 72 -4.59 8.65 11.42
CA ASN A 72 -5.13 8.97 12.73
C ASN A 72 -4.98 10.45 13.06
N ARG A 73 -3.83 11.05 12.75
CA ARG A 73 -3.60 12.50 12.90
C ARG A 73 -4.54 13.33 12.01
N LEU A 74 -4.68 12.98 10.73
CA LEU A 74 -5.56 13.69 9.79
C LEU A 74 -7.02 13.57 10.20
N LYS A 75 -7.44 12.40 10.69
CA LYS A 75 -8.83 12.12 11.06
C LYS A 75 -9.19 12.55 12.48
N GLY A 76 -8.21 12.86 13.34
CA GLY A 76 -8.42 13.11 14.76
C GLY A 76 -8.88 11.86 15.53
N THR A 77 -8.36 10.69 15.15
CA THR A 77 -8.71 9.38 15.74
C THR A 77 -7.47 8.67 16.24
N ASP A 78 -7.63 7.54 16.91
CA ASP A 78 -6.53 6.67 17.32
C ASP A 78 -6.84 5.19 17.01
N GLY A 79 -5.90 4.32 17.39
CA GLY A 79 -6.08 2.88 17.26
C GLY A 79 -5.77 2.30 15.86
N PRO A 80 -6.11 1.03 15.64
CA PRO A 80 -5.72 0.30 14.45
C PRO A 80 -6.60 0.63 13.24
N LEU A 81 -5.95 1.05 12.14
CA LEU A 81 -6.64 1.32 10.87
C LEU A 81 -6.89 0.05 10.03
N PHE A 82 -5.92 -0.86 9.98
CA PHE A 82 -5.96 -2.05 9.14
C PHE A 82 -6.43 -3.28 9.91
N ARG A 83 -7.05 -4.23 9.19
CA ARG A 83 -7.60 -5.47 9.79
C ARG A 83 -6.57 -6.49 10.29
N GLY A 84 -5.27 -6.26 10.06
CA GLY A 84 -4.20 -7.18 10.46
C GLY A 84 -3.06 -7.24 9.44
N ARG A 85 -2.43 -8.42 9.33
CA ARG A 85 -1.27 -8.66 8.46
C ARG A 85 -1.62 -8.44 6.98
N TYR A 86 -0.68 -7.86 6.24
CA TYR A 86 -0.80 -7.73 4.80
C TYR A 86 -0.76 -9.09 4.10
N LYS A 87 -1.34 -9.16 2.90
CA LYS A 87 -1.14 -10.27 1.96
C LYS A 87 -0.09 -9.88 0.91
N SER A 88 0.80 -10.81 0.59
CA SER A 88 1.81 -10.69 -0.46
C SER A 88 1.80 -11.96 -1.30
N ILE A 89 1.96 -11.81 -2.61
CA ILE A 89 2.08 -12.91 -3.57
C ILE A 89 3.39 -12.63 -4.31
N LEU A 90 4.25 -13.65 -4.43
CA LEU A 90 5.47 -13.55 -5.23
C LEU A 90 5.08 -13.54 -6.71
N VAL A 91 5.68 -12.63 -7.47
CA VAL A 91 5.39 -12.42 -8.90
C VAL A 91 6.73 -12.56 -9.62
N ASP A 92 6.78 -13.44 -10.61
CA ASP A 92 7.97 -13.63 -11.44
C ASP A 92 8.20 -12.45 -12.39
N GLU A 93 9.45 -12.18 -12.76
CA GLU A 93 9.84 -10.97 -13.50
C GLU A 93 9.40 -10.95 -14.98
N ASP A 94 8.99 -12.11 -15.52
CA ASP A 94 8.59 -12.29 -16.93
C ASP A 94 7.22 -11.66 -17.26
N ALA A 95 6.59 -12.06 -18.37
CA ALA A 95 5.31 -11.54 -18.89
C ALA A 95 4.17 -11.41 -17.84
N TYR A 96 4.28 -12.12 -16.72
CA TYR A 96 3.41 -12.01 -15.56
C TYR A 96 3.46 -10.63 -14.87
N LEU A 97 4.60 -9.93 -14.91
CA LEU A 97 4.76 -8.59 -14.34
C LEU A 97 3.87 -7.56 -15.07
N LEU A 98 3.76 -7.66 -16.40
CA LEU A 98 2.85 -6.84 -17.20
C LEU A 98 1.38 -7.18 -16.93
N GLN A 99 1.05 -8.46 -16.71
CA GLN A 99 -0.30 -8.88 -16.34
C GLN A 99 -0.70 -8.38 -14.95
N VAL A 100 0.20 -8.45 -13.96
CA VAL A 100 -0.04 -7.92 -12.61
C VAL A 100 -0.12 -6.40 -12.62
N GLY A 101 0.71 -5.72 -13.41
CA GLY A 101 0.59 -4.28 -13.64
C GLY A 101 -0.80 -3.93 -14.20
N ARG A 102 -1.24 -4.62 -15.27
CA ARG A 102 -2.58 -4.45 -15.85
C ARG A 102 -3.68 -4.72 -14.83
N TYR A 103 -3.56 -5.77 -14.02
CA TYR A 103 -4.52 -6.07 -12.96
C TYR A 103 -4.58 -4.96 -11.92
N ILE A 104 -3.44 -4.47 -11.42
CA ILE A 104 -3.37 -3.36 -10.48
C ILE A 104 -4.05 -2.11 -11.06
N HIS A 105 -3.79 -1.79 -12.32
CA HIS A 105 -4.39 -0.62 -12.98
C HIS A 105 -5.87 -0.84 -13.37
N ARG A 106 -6.33 -2.08 -13.54
CA ARG A 106 -7.75 -2.43 -13.81
C ARG A 106 -8.60 -2.57 -12.56
N ASN A 107 -8.01 -2.81 -11.38
CA ASN A 107 -8.78 -2.95 -10.13
C ASN A 107 -9.77 -1.80 -9.84
N PRO A 108 -9.47 -0.52 -10.15
CA PRO A 108 -10.47 0.55 -10.03
C PRO A 108 -11.74 0.37 -10.88
N ALA A 109 -11.71 -0.47 -11.92
CA ALA A 109 -12.81 -0.67 -12.86
C ALA A 109 -13.61 -1.97 -12.60
N GLU A 110 -13.17 -2.82 -11.67
CA GLU A 110 -13.85 -4.09 -11.32
C GLU A 110 -14.60 -4.02 -9.97
N VAL A 111 -14.70 -2.83 -9.35
CA VAL A 111 -15.38 -2.62 -8.06
C VAL A 111 -16.49 -1.59 -8.15
#